data_AF-A0AAW9HYB1-F1
#
_entry.id   AF-A0AAW9HYB1-F1
#
_cell.length_a   1.000
_cell.length_b   1.000
_cell.length_c   1.000
_cell.angle_alpha   90.00
_cell.angle_beta   90.00
_cell.angle_gamma   90.00
#
_symmetry.space_group_name_H-M   'P 1'
#
loop_
_entity.id
_entity.type
_entity.pdbx_description
1 polymer ?
#
loop_
_entity_poly.entity_id
_entity_poly.type
_entity_poly.pdbx_seq_one_letter_code
_entity_poly.pdbx_strand_id
1 'polypeptide(L)'
;GKILTRPSDSSYNQSLLASFIELNGEEKAKAWAEGMVNNFARQPEGNDRDQVKAIAAGEGELAIVNTYYVGQMLNSQAQEEVKAAKKVEVFFPENTHVYVSGVVLSKYSKNEENALKFIEFLTEEKAQEAIT
;
A
#
# COMPACT_ATOMS: atom_id res chain seq x y z
N GLY A 1 7.42 -6.22 -19.46
CA GLY A 1 7.47 -7.16 -18.32
C GLY A 1 6.06 -7.50 -17.87
N LYS A 2 5.89 -7.88 -16.61
CA LYS A 2 4.61 -8.36 -16.05
C LYS A 2 4.14 -7.58 -14.82
N ILE A 3 5.04 -6.82 -14.20
CA ILE A 3 4.81 -6.17 -12.91
C ILE A 3 4.30 -4.75 -13.12
N LEU A 4 3.25 -4.40 -12.39
CA LEU A 4 2.68 -3.07 -12.31
C LEU A 4 2.95 -2.50 -10.91
N THR A 5 3.34 -1.24 -10.85
CA THR A 5 3.53 -0.54 -9.59
C THR A 5 3.36 0.96 -9.81
N ARG A 6 3.08 1.66 -8.71
CA ARG A 6 3.09 3.12 -8.66
C ARG A 6 4.53 3.67 -8.63
N PRO A 7 4.73 4.97 -8.85
CA PRO A 7 6.05 5.59 -8.80
C PRO A 7 6.83 5.36 -7.49
N SER A 8 8.16 5.39 -7.59
CA SER A 8 9.10 5.10 -6.48
C SER A 8 9.17 6.20 -5.42
N ASP A 9 8.62 7.38 -5.69
CA ASP A 9 8.47 8.46 -4.71
C ASP A 9 7.32 8.21 -3.71
N SER A 10 6.55 7.13 -3.90
CA SER A 10 5.59 6.66 -2.91
C SER A 10 6.28 6.20 -1.63
N SER A 11 5.84 6.73 -0.49
CA SER A 11 6.29 6.29 0.84
C SER A 11 6.05 4.81 1.09
N TYR A 12 5.02 4.19 0.50
CA TYR A 12 4.77 2.75 0.62
C TYR A 12 5.88 1.93 -0.07
N ASN A 13 6.24 2.28 -1.30
CA ASN A 13 7.32 1.62 -2.03
C ASN A 13 8.68 1.85 -1.36
N GLN A 14 8.93 3.05 -0.84
CA GLN A 14 10.16 3.36 -0.11
C GLN A 14 10.26 2.53 1.18
N SER A 15 9.18 2.43 1.96
CA SER A 15 9.15 1.66 3.20
C SER A 15 9.30 0.15 2.94
N LEU A 16 8.69 -0.35 1.86
CA LEU A 16 8.88 -1.73 1.42
C LEU A 16 10.34 -2.01 1.08
N LEU A 17 10.97 -1.16 0.25
CA LEU A 17 12.38 -1.33 -0.11
C LEU A 17 13.30 -1.18 1.10
N ALA A 18 13.01 -0.25 2.02
CA ALA A 18 13.73 -0.11 3.27
C ALA A 18 13.68 -1.40 4.10
N SER A 19 12.55 -2.10 4.15
CA SER A 19 12.47 -3.41 4.83
C SER A 19 13.34 -4.48 4.15
N PHE A 20 13.46 -4.47 2.82
CA PHE A 20 14.38 -5.36 2.12
C PHE A 20 15.84 -5.05 2.44
N ILE A 21 16.20 -3.76 2.58
CA ILE A 21 17.54 -3.34 2.98
C ILE A 21 17.87 -3.84 4.38
N GLU A 22 16.96 -3.64 5.34
CA GLU A 22 17.15 -4.09 6.72
C GLU A 22 17.32 -5.62 6.80
N LEU A 23 16.47 -6.37 6.09
CA LEU A 23 16.46 -7.83 6.18
C LEU A 23 17.58 -8.51 5.37
N ASN A 24 18.01 -7.91 4.26
CA ASN A 24 18.88 -8.59 3.28
C ASN A 24 20.17 -7.84 2.95
N GLY A 25 20.34 -6.60 3.41
CA GLY A 25 21.43 -5.71 3.06
C GLY A 25 21.22 -4.97 1.74
N GLU A 26 21.94 -3.85 1.57
CA GLU A 26 21.79 -2.94 0.43
C GLU A 26 22.04 -3.60 -0.93
N GLU A 27 23.07 -4.44 -1.04
CA GLU A 27 23.41 -5.09 -2.31
C GLU A 27 22.28 -6.00 -2.82
N LYS A 28 21.70 -6.81 -1.94
CA LYS A 28 20.59 -7.71 -2.30
C LYS A 28 19.31 -6.93 -2.58
N ALA A 29 19.02 -5.90 -1.78
CA ALA A 29 17.85 -5.05 -2.01
C ALA A 29 17.95 -4.30 -3.35
N LYS A 30 19.15 -3.83 -3.72
CA LYS A 30 19.41 -3.21 -5.02
C LYS A 30 19.19 -4.20 -6.17
N ALA A 31 19.75 -5.41 -6.08
CA ALA A 31 19.56 -6.43 -7.11
C ALA A 31 18.08 -6.81 -7.28
N TRP A 32 17.32 -6.89 -6.18
CA TRP A 32 15.87 -7.08 -6.22
C TRP A 32 15.15 -5.92 -6.93
N ALA A 33 15.50 -4.67 -6.58
CA ALA A 33 14.89 -3.49 -7.19
C ALA A 33 15.20 -3.38 -8.69
N GLU A 34 16.43 -3.71 -9.11
CA GLU A 34 16.78 -3.81 -10.54
C GLU A 34 15.96 -4.90 -11.24
N GLY A 35 15.76 -6.04 -10.59
CA GLY A 35 14.89 -7.11 -11.08
C GLY A 35 13.43 -6.68 -11.24
N MET A 36 12.92 -5.84 -10.33
CA MET A 36 11.59 -5.24 -10.44
C MET A 36 11.51 -4.31 -11.66
N VAL A 37 12.45 -3.37 -11.80
CA VAL A 37 12.48 -2.40 -12.92
C VAL A 37 12.54 -3.09 -14.27
N ASN A 38 13.40 -4.11 -14.40
CA ASN A 38 13.53 -4.87 -15.64
C ASN A 38 12.25 -5.68 -15.98
N ASN A 39 11.39 -5.95 -15.00
CA ASN A 39 10.15 -6.70 -15.16
C ASN A 39 8.90 -5.82 -15.19
N PHE A 40 9.00 -4.50 -15.19
CA PHE A 40 7.81 -3.66 -15.31
C PHE A 40 7.08 -3.87 -16.64
N ALA A 41 5.76 -3.92 -16.57
CA ALA A 41 4.90 -4.03 -17.74
C ALA A 41 4.77 -2.68 -18.48
N ARG A 42 4.83 -1.57 -17.72
CA ARG A 42 4.85 -0.19 -18.20
C ARG A 42 5.67 0.69 -17.26
N GLN A 43 5.91 1.95 -17.64
CA GLN A 43 6.46 2.92 -16.70
C GLN A 43 5.53 3.09 -15.49
N PRO A 44 6.06 3.18 -14.25
CA PRO A 44 5.23 3.36 -13.06
C PRO A 44 4.37 4.63 -13.15
N GLU A 45 3.07 4.49 -12.92
CA GLU A 45 2.10 5.58 -12.99
C GLU A 45 0.87 5.27 -12.11
N GLY A 46 0.08 6.30 -11.79
CA GLY A 46 -1.15 6.13 -11.01
C GLY A 46 -0.93 5.71 -9.56
N ASN A 47 -2.02 5.28 -8.91
CA ASN A 47 -2.03 4.76 -7.55
C ASN A 47 -2.31 3.24 -7.51
N ASP A 48 -2.39 2.64 -6.32
CA ASP A 48 -2.65 1.22 -6.12
C ASP A 48 -3.94 0.71 -6.80
N ARG A 49 -5.03 1.48 -6.76
CA ARG A 49 -6.30 1.11 -7.43
C ARG A 49 -6.13 1.08 -8.94
N ASP A 50 -5.32 1.98 -9.49
CA ASP A 50 -5.02 2.01 -10.91
C ASP A 50 -4.25 0.77 -11.34
N GLN A 51 -3.39 0.21 -10.47
CA GLN A 51 -2.69 -1.05 -10.77
C GLN A 51 -3.66 -2.23 -10.79
N VAL A 52 -4.63 -2.28 -9.85
CA VAL A 52 -5.70 -3.29 -9.86
C VAL A 52 -6.53 -3.21 -11.14
N LYS A 53 -6.90 -1.99 -11.56
CA LYS A 53 -7.63 -1.75 -12.83
C LYS A 53 -6.79 -2.18 -14.04
N ALA A 54 -5.49 -1.90 -14.05
CA ALA A 54 -4.58 -2.29 -15.12
C ALA A 54 -4.41 -3.82 -15.22
N ILE A 55 -4.30 -4.55 -14.10
CA ILE A 55 -4.34 -6.03 -14.12
C ILE A 55 -5.68 -6.51 -14.71
N ALA A 56 -6.79 -5.95 -14.24
CA ALA A 56 -8.13 -6.33 -14.73
C ALA A 56 -8.36 -6.03 -16.22
N ALA A 57 -7.57 -5.11 -16.79
CA ALA A 57 -7.53 -4.77 -18.21
C ALA A 57 -6.49 -5.58 -19.02
N GLY A 58 -5.66 -6.39 -18.36
CA GLY A 58 -4.64 -7.23 -19.00
C GLY A 58 -3.33 -6.50 -19.33
N GLU A 59 -3.07 -5.34 -18.73
CA GLU A 59 -1.82 -4.59 -18.94
C GLU A 59 -0.62 -5.21 -18.21
N GLY A 60 -0.88 -6.07 -17.21
CA GLY A 60 0.14 -6.78 -16.45
C GLY A 60 -0.47 -7.93 -15.66
N GLU A 61 0.38 -8.73 -15.02
CA GLU A 61 -0.04 -9.96 -14.32
C GLU A 61 0.04 -9.83 -12.80
N LEU A 62 0.88 -8.92 -12.27
CA LEU A 62 1.10 -8.76 -10.83
C LEU A 62 1.25 -7.28 -10.47
N ALA A 63 0.73 -6.89 -9.31
CA ALA A 63 0.97 -5.56 -8.74
C ALA A 63 1.23 -5.65 -7.24
N ILE A 64 2.03 -4.69 -6.75
CA ILE A 64 2.20 -4.45 -5.32
C ILE A 64 1.22 -3.34 -4.92
N VAL A 65 0.29 -3.67 -4.03
CA VAL A 65 -0.77 -2.76 -3.56
C VAL A 65 -1.03 -2.97 -2.07
N ASN A 66 -1.48 -1.92 -1.38
CA ASN A 66 -2.01 -2.08 -0.03
C ASN A 66 -3.38 -2.78 -0.07
N THR A 67 -3.57 -3.76 0.82
CA THR A 67 -4.73 -4.66 0.84
C THR A 67 -6.07 -3.93 0.99
N TYR A 68 -6.11 -2.88 1.80
CA TYR A 68 -7.34 -2.12 2.04
C TYR A 68 -7.89 -1.47 0.76
N TYR A 69 -7.06 -1.20 -0.26
CA TYR A 69 -7.56 -0.67 -1.52
C TYR A 69 -8.40 -1.70 -2.27
N VAL A 70 -8.02 -2.97 -2.25
CA VAL A 70 -8.83 -4.05 -2.86
C VAL A 70 -10.15 -4.17 -2.10
N GLY A 71 -10.12 -4.16 -0.76
CA GLY A 71 -11.32 -4.16 0.08
C GLY A 71 -12.25 -2.96 -0.21
N GLN A 72 -11.70 -1.76 -0.32
CA GLN A 72 -12.44 -0.55 -0.69
C GLN A 72 -13.04 -0.64 -2.09
N MET A 73 -12.30 -1.16 -3.07
CA MET A 73 -12.78 -1.31 -4.44
C MET A 73 -13.92 -2.33 -4.54
N LEU A 74 -13.86 -3.43 -3.78
CA LEU A 74 -14.94 -4.42 -3.70
C LEU A 74 -16.25 -3.83 -3.13
N ASN A 75 -16.15 -2.82 -2.27
CA ASN A 75 -17.28 -2.14 -1.63
C ASN A 75 -17.57 -0.75 -2.25
N SER A 76 -16.98 -0.43 -3.39
CA SER A 76 -17.13 0.87 -4.04
C SER A 76 -18.50 1.03 -4.69
N GLN A 77 -18.99 2.27 -4.74
CA GLN A 77 -20.18 2.61 -5.55
C GLN A 77 -19.86 2.62 -7.04
N ALA A 78 -18.58 2.77 -7.41
CA ALA A 78 -18.12 2.74 -8.79
C ALA A 78 -18.06 1.29 -9.29
N GLN A 79 -18.96 0.93 -10.22
CA GLN A 79 -19.08 -0.44 -10.71
C GLN A 79 -17.82 -0.92 -11.44
N GLU A 80 -17.05 -0.02 -12.07
CA GLU A 80 -15.76 -0.40 -12.66
C GLU A 80 -14.75 -0.87 -11.60
N GLU A 81 -14.73 -0.27 -10.40
CA GLU A 81 -13.81 -0.68 -9.32
C GLU A 81 -14.16 -2.06 -8.80
N VAL A 82 -15.46 -2.31 -8.57
CA VAL A 82 -15.96 -3.62 -8.12
C VAL A 82 -15.62 -4.70 -9.15
N LYS A 83 -15.82 -4.42 -10.44
CA LYS A 83 -15.50 -5.36 -11.53
C LYS A 83 -13.99 -5.63 -11.61
N ALA A 84 -13.16 -4.61 -11.44
CA ALA A 84 -11.71 -4.77 -11.47
C ALA A 84 -11.22 -5.59 -10.27
N ALA A 85 -11.67 -5.27 -9.07
CA ALA A 85 -11.25 -5.98 -7.86
C ALA A 85 -11.68 -7.46 -7.83
N LYS A 86 -12.84 -7.79 -8.42
CA LYS A 86 -13.29 -9.20 -8.57
C LYS A 86 -12.47 -10.03 -9.56
N LYS A 87 -11.63 -9.39 -10.38
CA LYS A 87 -10.77 -10.09 -11.36
C LYS A 87 -9.35 -10.34 -10.85
N VAL A 88 -9.03 -9.88 -9.64
CA VAL A 88 -7.71 -10.07 -9.04
C VAL A 88 -7.83 -10.91 -7.77
N GLU A 89 -6.74 -11.57 -7.41
CA GLU A 89 -6.61 -12.30 -6.16
C GLU A 89 -5.52 -11.63 -5.31
N VAL A 90 -5.73 -11.58 -3.99
CA VAL A 90 -4.74 -11.06 -3.04
C VAL A 90 -3.88 -12.22 -2.56
N PHE A 91 -2.58 -12.13 -2.82
CA PHE A 91 -1.58 -13.08 -2.33
C PHE A 91 -0.72 -12.43 -1.25
N PHE A 92 -0.55 -13.13 -0.12
CA PHE A 92 0.31 -12.73 0.99
C PHE A 92 1.60 -13.55 0.97
N PRO A 93 2.77 -12.92 0.67
CA PRO A 93 4.07 -13.60 0.83
C PRO A 93 4.31 -14.01 2.29
N GLU A 94 5.15 -15.03 2.53
CA GLU A 94 5.48 -15.50 3.89
C GLU A 94 5.97 -14.35 4.80
N ASN A 95 6.84 -13.47 4.26
CA ASN A 95 7.29 -12.25 4.93
C ASN A 95 6.53 -11.04 4.37
N THR A 96 5.23 -10.96 4.62
CA THR A 96 4.40 -9.82 4.18
C THR A 96 4.83 -8.55 4.92
N HIS A 97 5.22 -7.52 4.16
CA HIS A 97 5.47 -6.19 4.70
C HIS A 97 4.17 -5.56 5.20
N VAL A 98 4.17 -5.09 6.45
CA VAL A 98 3.05 -4.36 7.05
C VAL A 98 3.50 -2.93 7.35
N TYR A 99 2.65 -1.98 6.97
CA TYR A 99 2.84 -0.57 7.22
C TYR A 99 1.67 -0.04 8.06
N VAL A 100 1.89 1.01 8.84
CA VAL A 100 0.90 1.54 9.79
C VAL A 100 0.51 2.97 9.46
N SER A 101 -0.76 3.31 9.72
CA SER A 101 -1.18 4.70 9.86
C SER A 101 -0.89 5.15 11.29
N GLY A 102 0.05 6.08 11.46
CA GLY A 102 0.48 6.57 12.76
C GLY A 102 -0.01 7.99 13.03
N VAL A 103 -0.18 8.31 14.31
CA VAL A 103 -0.44 9.67 14.80
C VAL A 103 0.63 10.07 15.78
N VAL A 104 1.07 11.33 15.72
CA VAL A 104 2.05 11.90 16.65
C VAL A 104 1.54 13.23 17.18
N LEU A 105 1.73 13.46 18.48
CA LEU A 105 1.43 14.73 19.12
C LEU A 105 2.58 15.71 18.85
N SER A 106 2.28 16.84 18.21
CA SER A 106 3.29 17.88 17.96
C SER A 106 3.79 18.49 19.26
N LYS A 107 5.12 18.65 19.37
CA LYS A 107 5.80 19.26 20.52
C LYS A 107 5.26 20.66 20.90
N TYR A 108 4.71 21.39 19.94
CA TYR A 108 4.18 22.74 20.14
C TYR A 108 2.66 22.81 19.99
N SER A 109 1.95 21.72 20.28
CA SER A 109 0.49 21.71 20.24
C SER A 109 -0.06 22.78 21.18
N LYS A 110 -0.91 23.67 20.65
CA LYS A 110 -1.59 24.70 21.44
C LYS A 110 -2.79 24.14 22.23
N ASN A 111 -3.20 22.91 21.92
CA ASN A 111 -4.34 22.22 22.52
C ASN A 111 -3.94 20.78 22.85
N GLU A 112 -2.91 20.64 23.69
CA GLU A 112 -2.32 19.35 24.03
C GLU A 112 -3.35 18.35 24.60
N GLU A 113 -4.18 18.79 25.54
CA GLU A 113 -5.19 17.93 26.18
C GLU A 113 -6.18 17.34 25.17
N ASN A 114 -6.71 18.16 24.26
CA ASN A 114 -7.67 17.69 23.25
C ASN A 114 -6.99 16.80 22.20
N ALA A 115 -5.73 17.09 21.86
CA ALA A 115 -4.97 16.25 20.94
C ALA A 115 -4.69 14.87 21.54
N LEU A 116 -4.39 14.81 22.85
CA LEU A 116 -4.23 13.54 23.56
C LEU A 116 -5.54 12.75 23.59
N LYS A 117 -6.66 13.38 23.96
CA LYS A 117 -7.99 12.76 23.92
C LYS A 117 -8.35 12.21 22.53
N PHE A 118 -7.93 12.90 21.47
CA PHE A 118 -8.15 12.42 20.10
C PHE A 118 -7.31 11.17 19.79
N ILE A 119 -6.04 11.14 20.22
CA ILE A 119 -5.18 9.95 20.05
C ILE A 119 -5.74 8.77 20.85
N GLU A 120 -6.17 9.00 22.08
CA GLU A 120 -6.83 7.98 22.93
C GLU A 120 -8.08 7.43 22.23
N PHE A 121 -8.96 8.32 21.76
CA PHE A 121 -10.16 7.95 21.01
C PHE A 121 -9.82 7.10 19.78
N LEU A 122 -8.80 7.46 18.99
CA LEU A 122 -8.41 6.68 17.81
C LEU A 122 -7.99 5.24 18.18
N THR A 123 -7.56 4.99 19.41
CA THR A 123 -7.15 3.66 19.89
C THR A 123 -8.26 2.89 20.62
N GLU A 124 -9.43 3.50 20.84
CA GLU A 124 -10.59 2.82 21.44
C GLU A 124 -11.13 1.73 20.52
N GLU A 125 -11.65 0.64 21.10
CA GLU A 125 -12.24 -0.50 20.37
C GLU A 125 -13.28 -0.04 19.34
N LYS A 126 -14.23 0.80 19.76
CA LYS A 126 -15.28 1.34 18.89
C LYS A 126 -14.72 2.13 17.70
N ALA A 127 -13.65 2.89 17.91
CA ALA A 127 -13.01 3.62 16.82
C ALA A 127 -12.31 2.64 15.89
N GLN A 128 -11.55 1.68 16.41
CA GLN A 128 -10.86 0.65 15.62
C GLN A 128 -11.84 -0.17 14.78
N GLU A 129 -12.96 -0.63 15.33
CA GLU A 129 -14.03 -1.34 14.59
C GLU A 129 -14.59 -0.55 13.40
N ALA A 130 -14.53 0.79 13.43
CA ALA A 130 -15.01 1.63 12.34
C ALA A 130 -13.99 1.79 11.20
N ILE A 131 -12.71 1.52 11.44
CA ILE A 131 -11.60 1.71 10.48
C ILE A 131 -10.92 0.40 10.04
N THR A 132 -11.12 -0.70 10.77
CA THR A 132 -10.61 -2.05 10.44
C THR A 132 -11.73 -2.94 9.91
#